data_AF-A0A966Y587-F1
#
_entry.id   AF-A0A966Y587-F1
#
_cell.length_a   1.000
_cell.length_b   1.000
_cell.length_c   1.000
_cell.angle_alpha   90.00
_cell.angle_beta   90.00
_cell.angle_gamma   90.00
#
_symmetry.space_group_name_H-M   'P 1'
#
loop_
_entity.id
_entity.type
_entity.pdbx_description
1 polymer ?
#
loop_
_entity_poly.entity_id
_entity_poly.type
_entity_poly.pdbx_seq_one_letter_code
_entity_poly.pdbx_strand_id
1 'polypeptide(L)'
;MKKSLFAAAALIALPMAAQAQSPAPGFYIGAEGGLNWLLNTNVTAVTSTSAGNLNTVQVTPQTGWMAGGVIGYDFVGPRVELEGVYRQNTTGINAIGVGGFSSQIGQLGILANLLYDFMPASVITPYIGAGAGIGFVDGTSSLSSTVFAYQGMVGLAWNADSNIRVSLDGRYYGTSNPTLNSSSWTNNNFSVMLGVQLKFGETAAAPPPPPAQPAAPSFMVFFDWDRSNLSVVGRGEAGLLVQTGPNVREPQNRRVEIVIQ
;
A
#
# COMPACT_ATOMS: atom_id res chain seq x y z
N MET A 1 33.36 -9.15 20.60
CA MET A 1 32.93 -7.94 21.34
C MET A 1 31.65 -7.44 20.70
N LYS A 2 30.57 -7.36 21.47
CA LYS A 2 29.23 -6.91 21.04
C LYS A 2 29.31 -5.40 20.79
N LYS A 3 28.93 -4.92 19.61
CA LYS A 3 28.70 -3.49 19.37
C LYS A 3 27.23 -3.30 19.03
N SER A 4 26.53 -2.78 20.03
CA SER A 4 25.18 -2.24 20.01
C SER A 4 25.02 -1.16 18.94
N LEU A 5 23.88 -1.13 18.26
CA LEU A 5 23.41 0.09 17.60
C LEU A 5 21.87 0.08 17.51
N PHE A 6 21.33 1.28 17.39
CA PHE A 6 19.94 1.69 17.19
C PHE A 6 19.10 1.96 18.44
N ALA A 7 19.24 3.18 18.92
CA ALA A 7 18.12 3.95 19.43
C ALA A 7 18.08 5.28 18.69
N ALA A 8 17.00 5.53 17.94
CA ALA A 8 16.56 6.86 17.53
C ALA A 8 15.10 6.76 17.07
N ALA A 9 14.17 6.83 18.02
CA ALA A 9 12.77 7.09 17.74
C ALA A 9 12.49 8.54 18.18
N ALA A 10 12.44 9.46 17.22
CA ALA A 10 11.90 10.80 17.44
C ALA A 10 10.60 10.89 16.63
N LEU A 11 9.47 10.82 17.34
CA LEU A 11 8.14 11.14 16.82
C LEU A 11 8.12 12.62 16.41
N ILE A 12 7.82 12.89 15.15
CA ILE A 12 7.32 14.20 14.73
C ILE A 12 5.89 13.98 14.26
N ALA A 13 4.94 14.35 15.12
CA ALA A 13 3.53 14.44 14.77
C ALA A 13 3.29 15.80 14.08
N LEU A 14 2.86 15.76 12.82
CA LEU A 14 2.32 16.93 12.11
C LEU A 14 0.82 16.69 11.86
N PRO A 15 -0.07 17.62 12.23
CA PRO A 15 -1.46 17.51 11.86
C PRO A 15 -1.63 17.98 10.41
N MET A 16 -1.68 17.03 9.47
CA MET A 16 -2.21 17.31 8.14
C MET A 16 -3.69 16.93 8.14
N ALA A 17 -4.55 17.94 8.19
CA ALA A 17 -5.95 17.78 7.85
C ALA A 17 -6.06 17.54 6.33
N ALA A 18 -5.92 16.29 5.91
CA ALA A 18 -6.36 15.83 4.61
C ALA A 18 -7.82 15.40 4.76
N GLN A 19 -8.68 15.83 3.84
CA GLN A 19 -10.02 15.27 3.70
C GLN A 19 -9.88 13.79 3.35
N ALA A 20 -9.92 12.93 4.36
CA ALA A 20 -9.71 11.50 4.18
C ALA A 20 -11.00 10.88 3.61
N GLN A 21 -10.94 10.41 2.36
CA GLN A 21 -11.73 9.23 2.01
C GLN A 21 -11.40 8.16 3.05
N SER A 22 -12.42 7.67 3.76
CA SER A 22 -12.22 6.61 4.75
C SER A 22 -11.67 5.39 4.00
N PRO A 23 -10.50 4.86 4.35
CA PRO A 23 -9.98 3.69 3.66
C PRO A 23 -11.01 2.57 3.77
N ALA A 24 -11.36 1.97 2.64
CA ALA A 24 -12.30 0.86 2.57
C ALA A 24 -11.55 -0.47 2.42
N PRO A 25 -12.03 -1.58 2.98
CA PRO A 25 -11.42 -2.88 2.75
C PRO A 25 -11.60 -3.32 1.29
N GLY A 26 -10.68 -4.13 0.76
CA GLY A 26 -10.79 -4.57 -0.63
C GLY A 26 -9.66 -5.47 -1.11
N PHE A 27 -9.93 -6.16 -2.21
CA PHE A 27 -8.95 -6.96 -2.94
C PHE A 27 -7.97 -6.07 -3.68
N TYR A 28 -6.73 -6.53 -3.83
CA TYR A 28 -5.76 -5.89 -4.70
C TYR A 28 -4.85 -6.90 -5.37
N ILE A 29 -4.25 -6.47 -6.47
CA ILE A 29 -3.14 -7.16 -7.11
C ILE A 29 -1.96 -6.20 -7.17
N GLY A 30 -0.75 -6.74 -7.24
CA GLY A 30 0.44 -5.92 -7.39
C GLY A 30 1.56 -6.61 -8.13
N ALA A 31 2.46 -5.80 -8.65
CA ALA A 31 3.74 -6.22 -9.22
C ALA A 31 4.86 -5.60 -8.39
N GLU A 32 5.95 -6.35 -8.22
CA GLU A 32 7.07 -5.92 -7.41
C GLU A 32 8.41 -6.34 -8.01
N GLY A 33 9.45 -5.55 -7.76
CA GLY A 33 10.78 -5.81 -8.27
C GLY A 33 11.85 -5.07 -7.47
N GLY A 34 13.07 -5.58 -7.51
CA GLY A 34 14.11 -5.04 -6.65
C GLY A 34 15.47 -5.69 -6.78
N LEU A 35 16.31 -5.40 -5.80
CA LEU A 35 17.67 -5.91 -5.68
C LEU A 35 17.75 -6.90 -4.53
N ASN A 36 18.56 -7.94 -4.70
CA ASN A 36 18.73 -9.01 -3.72
C ASN A 36 20.21 -9.25 -3.38
N TRP A 37 20.51 -9.43 -2.10
CA TRP A 37 21.84 -9.78 -1.59
C TRP A 37 21.76 -11.07 -0.80
N LEU A 38 22.62 -12.03 -1.15
CA LEU A 38 22.76 -13.28 -0.41
C LEU A 38 23.74 -13.09 0.74
N LEU A 39 23.29 -13.34 1.97
CA LEU A 39 24.03 -13.11 3.21
C LEU A 39 24.79 -14.38 3.63
N ASN A 40 26.00 -14.20 4.16
CA ASN A 40 26.77 -15.21 4.90
C ASN A 40 26.90 -16.57 4.20
N THR A 41 26.95 -16.59 2.86
CA THR A 41 27.06 -17.83 2.10
C THR A 41 28.52 -18.08 1.74
N ASN A 42 29.22 -18.88 2.55
CA ASN A 42 30.50 -19.47 2.18
C ASN A 42 30.22 -20.90 1.70
N VAL A 43 30.19 -21.12 0.38
CA VAL A 43 30.11 -22.48 -0.17
C VAL A 43 31.52 -23.01 -0.32
N THR A 44 31.90 -24.00 0.49
CA THR A 44 33.12 -24.78 0.27
C THR A 44 32.83 -25.80 -0.82
N ALA A 45 33.21 -25.50 -2.06
CA ALA A 45 33.22 -26.50 -3.11
C ALA A 45 34.56 -27.24 -3.08
N VAL A 46 34.51 -28.57 -3.16
CA VAL A 46 35.69 -29.42 -3.34
C VAL A 46 35.75 -29.80 -4.82
N THR A 47 36.70 -29.25 -5.55
CA THR A 47 36.92 -29.63 -6.95
C THR A 47 38.04 -30.66 -7.05
N SER A 48 37.84 -31.70 -7.86
CA SER A 48 38.90 -32.63 -8.24
C SER A 48 39.63 -32.06 -9.45
N THR A 49 40.91 -31.76 -9.31
CA THR A 49 41.79 -31.53 -10.47
C THR A 49 42.21 -32.88 -11.05
N SER A 50 42.63 -32.94 -12.32
CA SER A 50 43.19 -34.16 -12.94
C SER A 50 44.39 -34.75 -12.18
N ALA A 51 44.94 -34.02 -11.20
CA ALA A 51 46.03 -34.41 -10.32
C ALA A 51 45.58 -34.89 -8.91
N GLY A 52 44.27 -35.07 -8.66
CA GLY A 52 43.76 -35.66 -7.41
C GLY A 52 43.75 -34.74 -6.18
N ASN A 53 44.09 -33.46 -6.32
CA ASN A 53 44.06 -32.50 -5.21
C ASN A 53 42.64 -31.98 -4.96
N LEU A 54 42.24 -31.95 -3.69
CA LEU A 54 41.01 -31.30 -3.20
C LEU A 54 41.32 -29.83 -2.88
N ASN A 55 40.75 -28.90 -3.63
CA ASN A 55 40.85 -27.48 -3.32
C ASN A 55 39.55 -26.97 -2.71
N THR A 56 39.66 -26.27 -1.57
CA THR A 56 38.57 -25.49 -0.98
C THR A 56 38.43 -24.20 -1.76
N VAL A 57 37.34 -24.04 -2.50
CA VAL A 57 37.04 -22.80 -3.23
C VAL A 57 36.03 -21.98 -2.44
N GLN A 58 36.26 -20.67 -2.29
CA GLN A 58 35.31 -19.74 -1.69
C GLN A 58 34.42 -19.15 -2.79
N VAL A 59 33.11 -19.21 -2.60
CA VAL A 59 32.12 -18.60 -3.49
C VAL A 59 31.55 -17.36 -2.82
N THR A 60 31.72 -16.19 -3.46
CA THR A 60 31.16 -14.92 -2.94
C THR A 60 30.00 -14.49 -3.84
N PRO A 61 28.76 -14.45 -3.32
CA PRO A 61 27.62 -13.97 -4.08
C PRO A 61 27.72 -12.47 -4.37
N GLN A 62 27.26 -12.07 -5.54
CA GLN A 62 27.13 -10.67 -5.95
C GLN A 62 25.67 -10.20 -5.82
N THR A 63 25.46 -8.88 -5.88
CA THR A 63 24.12 -8.28 -5.96
C THR A 63 23.35 -8.92 -7.11
N GLY A 64 22.13 -9.34 -6.80
CA GLY A 64 21.18 -9.93 -7.71
C GLY A 64 19.94 -9.05 -7.88
N TRP A 65 18.99 -9.56 -8.64
CA TRP A 65 17.69 -8.91 -8.86
C TRP A 65 16.56 -9.85 -8.47
N MET A 66 15.38 -9.28 -8.30
CA MET A 66 14.16 -10.02 -8.04
C MET A 66 12.96 -9.36 -8.67
N ALA A 67 11.97 -10.16 -9.03
CA ALA A 67 10.70 -9.71 -9.58
C ALA A 67 9.59 -10.69 -9.24
N GLY A 68 8.38 -10.18 -9.05
CA GLY A 68 7.25 -10.99 -8.65
C GLY A 68 5.94 -10.24 -8.68
N GLY A 69 4.92 -10.89 -8.14
CA GLY A 69 3.60 -10.30 -7.99
C GLY A 69 2.91 -10.80 -6.74
N VAL A 70 1.88 -10.05 -6.35
CA VAL A 70 1.07 -10.32 -5.17
C VAL A 70 -0.41 -10.26 -5.52
N ILE A 71 -1.18 -11.09 -4.83
CA ILE A 71 -2.63 -10.96 -4.73
C ILE A 71 -2.94 -10.83 -3.25
N GLY A 72 -3.71 -9.82 -2.86
CA GLY A 72 -3.95 -9.55 -1.45
C GLY A 72 -5.35 -9.04 -1.16
N TYR A 73 -5.65 -8.99 0.14
CA TYR A 73 -6.84 -8.36 0.68
C TYR A 73 -6.43 -7.43 1.82
N ASP A 74 -6.91 -6.19 1.75
CA ASP A 74 -6.67 -5.15 2.74
C ASP A 74 -7.91 -4.98 3.61
N PHE A 75 -7.75 -5.16 4.92
CA PHE A 75 -8.81 -5.00 5.92
C PHE A 75 -8.80 -3.60 6.57
N VAL A 76 -8.01 -2.66 6.04
CA VAL A 76 -7.75 -1.33 6.60
C VAL A 76 -6.98 -1.44 7.91
N GLY A 77 -5.68 -1.71 7.77
CA GLY A 77 -4.76 -1.98 8.88
C GLY A 77 -4.08 -3.33 8.62
N PRO A 78 -4.64 -4.47 9.05
CA PRO A 78 -4.13 -5.77 8.65
C PRO A 78 -4.31 -6.03 7.14
N ARG A 79 -3.31 -6.67 6.52
CA ARG A 79 -3.39 -7.16 5.14
C ARG A 79 -2.90 -8.60 5.07
N VAL A 80 -3.49 -9.36 4.17
CA VAL A 80 -3.01 -10.70 3.81
C VAL A 80 -2.63 -10.72 2.34
N GLU A 81 -1.48 -11.32 2.02
CA GLU A 81 -0.99 -11.43 0.65
C GLU A 81 -0.58 -12.87 0.36
N LEU A 82 -0.82 -13.31 -0.87
CA LEU A 82 -0.12 -14.42 -1.49
C LEU A 82 0.84 -13.83 -2.52
N GLU A 83 2.14 -14.10 -2.36
CA GLU A 83 3.19 -13.63 -3.25
C GLU A 83 3.83 -14.77 -4.04
N GLY A 84 4.28 -14.46 -5.25
CA GLY A 84 5.16 -15.30 -6.06
C GLY A 84 6.32 -14.48 -6.59
N VAL A 85 7.53 -14.79 -6.13
CA VAL A 85 8.72 -13.96 -6.37
C VAL A 85 9.91 -14.78 -6.82
N TYR A 86 10.43 -14.44 -8.00
CA TYR A 86 11.67 -15.00 -8.51
C TYR A 86 12.86 -14.10 -8.14
N ARG A 87 13.94 -14.72 -7.68
CA ARG A 87 15.19 -14.07 -7.26
C ARG A 87 16.35 -14.73 -8.01
N GLN A 88 17.28 -13.92 -8.50
CA GLN A 88 18.50 -14.41 -9.14
C GLN A 88 19.72 -13.64 -8.64
N ASN A 89 20.74 -14.38 -8.21
CA ASN A 89 22.05 -13.83 -7.85
C ASN A 89 23.14 -14.48 -8.68
N THR A 90 24.08 -13.67 -9.17
CA THR A 90 25.32 -14.14 -9.79
C THR A 90 26.35 -14.44 -8.71
N THR A 91 27.09 -15.53 -8.86
CA THR A 91 28.17 -15.96 -7.96
C THR A 91 29.48 -16.02 -8.72
N GLY A 92 30.51 -15.34 -8.23
CA GLY A 92 31.87 -15.46 -8.75
C GLY A 92 32.62 -16.58 -8.05
N ILE A 93 33.30 -17.44 -8.82
CA ILE A 93 34.16 -18.51 -8.33
C ILE A 93 35.60 -18.15 -8.69
N ASN A 94 36.48 -18.00 -7.68
CA ASN A 94 37.90 -17.79 -7.89
C ASN A 94 38.70 -18.92 -7.22
N ALA A 95 39.29 -19.79 -8.03
CA ALA A 95 40.12 -20.91 -7.58
C ALA A 95 41.55 -20.75 -8.09
N ILE A 96 42.54 -20.94 -7.20
CA ILE A 96 43.96 -20.88 -7.55
C ILE A 96 44.25 -21.92 -8.65
N GLY A 97 44.72 -21.45 -9.81
CA GLY A 97 45.13 -22.31 -10.94
C GLY A 97 44.03 -22.74 -11.92
N VAL A 98 42.77 -22.29 -11.76
CA VAL A 98 41.63 -22.73 -12.61
C VAL A 98 40.97 -21.58 -13.39
N GLY A 99 41.31 -20.31 -13.11
CA GLY A 99 40.65 -19.15 -13.74
C GLY A 99 39.27 -18.86 -13.12
N GLY A 100 38.76 -17.64 -13.33
CA GLY A 100 37.49 -17.20 -12.75
C GLY A 100 36.28 -17.70 -13.55
N PHE A 101 35.30 -18.29 -12.87
CA PHE A 101 34.00 -18.68 -13.47
C PHE A 101 32.86 -17.92 -12.82
N SER A 102 31.82 -17.62 -13.58
CA SER A 102 30.57 -17.02 -13.09
C SER A 102 29.46 -18.07 -13.14
N SER A 103 28.75 -18.26 -12.03
CA SER A 103 27.57 -19.13 -11.92
C SER A 103 26.36 -18.33 -11.43
N GLN A 104 25.15 -18.89 -11.50
CA GLN A 104 23.91 -18.23 -11.10
C GLN A 104 23.14 -19.12 -10.14
N ILE A 105 22.55 -18.50 -9.12
CA ILE A 105 21.59 -19.12 -8.20
C ILE A 105 20.23 -18.51 -8.49
N GLY A 106 19.28 -19.32 -8.94
CA GLY A 106 17.90 -18.93 -9.18
C GLY A 106 16.98 -19.49 -8.09
N GLN A 107 16.01 -18.71 -7.65
CA GLN A 107 15.08 -19.12 -6.58
C GLN A 107 13.68 -18.58 -6.85
N LEU A 108 12.66 -19.44 -6.80
CA LEU A 108 11.26 -19.03 -6.80
C LEU A 108 10.66 -19.25 -5.41
N GLY A 109 10.13 -18.20 -4.79
CA GLY A 109 9.40 -18.29 -3.53
C GLY A 109 7.91 -18.09 -3.76
N ILE A 110 7.08 -18.95 -3.17
CA ILE A 110 5.64 -18.77 -3.04
C ILE A 110 5.31 -18.66 -1.55
N LEU A 111 4.86 -17.50 -1.09
CA LEU A 111 4.67 -17.21 0.33
C LEU A 111 3.31 -16.59 0.61
N ALA A 112 2.73 -16.96 1.75
CA ALA A 112 1.62 -16.23 2.33
C ALA A 112 2.18 -15.24 3.37
N ASN A 113 1.75 -13.98 3.30
CA ASN A 113 2.18 -12.90 4.16
C ASN A 113 1.02 -12.37 4.99
N LEU A 114 1.32 -11.99 6.22
CA LEU A 114 0.49 -11.15 7.07
C LEU A 114 1.21 -9.82 7.30
N LEU A 115 0.55 -8.72 7.00
CA LEU A 115 1.09 -7.38 7.14
C LEU A 115 0.19 -6.54 8.02
N TYR A 116 0.76 -5.50 8.62
CA TYR A 116 0.04 -4.49 9.38
C TYR A 116 0.50 -3.10 8.95
N ASP A 117 -0.45 -2.33 8.43
CA ASP A 117 -0.31 -0.94 8.01
C ASP A 117 -0.59 -0.02 9.20
N PHE A 118 0.38 0.83 9.52
CA PHE A 118 0.22 1.89 10.51
C PHE A 118 -0.36 3.12 9.82
N MET A 119 -1.42 3.68 10.41
CA MET A 119 -2.09 4.87 9.87
C MET A 119 -2.53 4.67 8.40
N PRO A 120 -3.37 3.66 8.08
CA PRO A 120 -3.70 3.30 6.70
C PRO A 120 -4.44 4.39 5.90
N ALA A 121 -4.95 5.43 6.57
CA ALA A 121 -5.56 6.61 5.94
C ALA A 121 -4.54 7.71 5.56
N SER A 122 -3.28 7.57 5.97
CA SER A 122 -2.24 8.55 5.67
C SER A 122 -1.71 8.39 4.25
N VAL A 123 -1.25 9.50 3.65
CA VAL A 123 -0.60 9.50 2.32
C VAL A 123 0.63 8.58 2.32
N ILE A 124 1.38 8.59 3.42
CA ILE A 124 2.48 7.67 3.66
C ILE A 124 2.06 6.72 4.77
N THR A 125 2.00 5.43 4.43
CA THR A 125 1.61 4.34 5.32
C THR A 125 2.83 3.47 5.62
N PRO A 126 3.45 3.57 6.80
CA PRO A 126 4.44 2.61 7.26
C PRO A 126 3.79 1.25 7.49
N TYR A 127 4.54 0.17 7.28
CA TYR A 127 4.03 -1.18 7.54
C TYR A 127 5.13 -2.15 7.95
N ILE A 128 4.70 -3.21 8.62
CA ILE A 128 5.53 -4.38 8.96
C ILE A 128 4.80 -5.63 8.52
N GLY A 129 5.54 -6.68 8.16
CA GLY A 129 4.95 -7.95 7.78
C GLY A 129 5.86 -9.13 8.06
N ALA A 130 5.27 -10.32 8.06
CA ALA A 130 5.97 -11.58 8.09
C ALA A 130 5.26 -12.58 7.19
N GLY A 131 6.02 -13.49 6.61
CA GLY A 131 5.51 -14.49 5.68
C GLY A 131 6.17 -15.85 5.85
N ALA A 132 5.45 -16.87 5.40
CA ALA A 132 5.92 -18.24 5.36
C ALA A 132 5.39 -18.94 4.11
N GLY A 133 6.14 -19.91 3.62
CA GLY A 133 5.76 -20.65 2.43
C GLY A 133 6.81 -21.63 1.96
N ILE A 134 6.91 -21.76 0.64
CA ILE A 134 7.74 -22.74 -0.04
C ILE A 134 8.70 -22.04 -0.99
N GLY A 135 9.96 -22.47 -0.97
CA GLY A 135 11.00 -22.02 -1.87
C GLY A 135 11.44 -23.17 -2.78
N PHE A 136 11.62 -22.85 -4.05
CA PHE A 136 12.23 -23.70 -5.06
C PHE A 136 13.58 -23.09 -5.39
N VAL A 137 14.67 -23.80 -5.08
CA VAL A 137 16.03 -23.30 -5.24
C VAL A 137 16.73 -24.11 -6.31
N ASP A 138 17.12 -23.43 -7.39
CA ASP A 138 17.76 -24.03 -8.56
C ASP A 138 19.21 -23.54 -8.72
N GLY A 139 20.08 -24.46 -9.15
CA GLY A 139 21.41 -24.16 -9.64
C GLY A 139 21.53 -24.48 -11.12
N THR A 140 22.50 -23.88 -11.81
CA THR A 140 22.76 -24.03 -13.25
C THR A 140 22.93 -25.48 -13.76
N SER A 141 23.04 -26.48 -12.87
CA SER A 141 23.34 -27.88 -13.23
C SER A 141 22.52 -28.96 -12.52
N SER A 142 21.51 -28.66 -11.69
CA SER A 142 20.72 -29.71 -11.02
C SER A 142 19.34 -29.26 -10.52
N LEU A 143 18.40 -30.21 -10.52
CA LEU A 143 16.96 -30.07 -10.26
C LEU A 143 16.64 -29.55 -8.84
N SER A 144 15.73 -28.57 -8.83
CA SER A 144 15.05 -27.88 -7.74
C SER A 144 15.03 -28.54 -6.34
N SER A 145 15.70 -27.88 -5.39
CA SER A 145 15.51 -28.16 -3.96
C SER A 145 14.24 -27.45 -3.48
N THR A 146 13.23 -28.22 -3.07
CA THR A 146 12.02 -27.68 -2.43
C THR A 146 12.27 -27.54 -0.92
N VAL A 147 12.12 -26.32 -0.40
CA VAL A 147 12.48 -25.96 0.98
C VAL A 147 11.40 -25.11 1.63
N PHE A 148 11.31 -25.16 2.96
CA PHE A 148 10.51 -24.18 3.69
C PHE A 148 11.12 -22.80 3.55
N ALA A 149 10.29 -21.78 3.33
CA ALA A 149 10.69 -20.38 3.19
C ALA A 149 9.97 -19.51 4.23
N TYR A 150 10.67 -18.47 4.69
CA TYR A 150 10.11 -17.49 5.61
C TYR A 150 10.69 -16.11 5.32
N GLN A 151 9.93 -15.06 5.65
CA GLN A 151 10.39 -13.70 5.48
C GLN A 151 9.87 -12.73 6.53
N GLY A 152 10.61 -11.65 6.73
CA GLY A 152 10.21 -10.47 7.48
C GLY A 152 10.34 -9.22 6.63
N MET A 153 9.35 -8.33 6.72
CA MET A 153 9.20 -7.17 5.86
C MET A 153 9.01 -5.91 6.71
N VAL A 154 9.62 -4.82 6.30
CA VAL A 154 9.32 -3.48 6.82
C VAL A 154 9.39 -2.48 5.68
N GLY A 155 8.41 -1.60 5.58
CA GLY A 155 8.31 -0.71 4.45
C GLY A 155 7.51 0.54 4.69
N LEU A 156 7.55 1.39 3.68
CA LEU A 156 6.70 2.56 3.54
C LEU A 156 5.90 2.41 2.25
N ALA A 157 4.68 2.89 2.26
CA ALA A 157 3.86 2.98 1.07
C ALA A 157 3.30 4.38 0.88
N TRP A 158 3.30 4.85 -0.37
CA TRP A 158 2.62 6.05 -0.82
C TRP A 158 1.28 5.65 -1.45
N ASN A 159 0.18 6.12 -0.86
CA ASN A 159 -1.16 6.00 -1.44
C ASN A 159 -1.34 7.14 -2.44
N ALA A 160 -1.00 6.88 -3.70
CA ALA A 160 -1.01 7.89 -4.77
C ALA A 160 -2.43 8.34 -5.14
N ASP A 161 -3.36 7.39 -5.08
CA ASP A 161 -4.81 7.62 -5.21
C ASP A 161 -5.54 6.52 -4.41
N SER A 162 -6.87 6.50 -4.44
CA SER A 162 -7.66 5.54 -3.68
C SER A 162 -7.53 4.08 -4.14
N ASN A 163 -7.09 3.88 -5.39
CA ASN A 163 -6.84 2.55 -5.96
C ASN A 163 -5.35 2.24 -6.13
N ILE A 164 -4.46 3.24 -6.19
CA ILE A 164 -3.05 3.03 -6.54
C ILE A 164 -2.16 3.27 -5.33
N ARG A 165 -1.38 2.24 -4.98
CA ARG A 165 -0.38 2.29 -3.91
C ARG A 165 0.99 1.94 -4.47
N VAL A 166 2.00 2.71 -4.11
CA VAL A 166 3.41 2.45 -4.41
C VAL A 166 4.14 2.13 -3.13
N SER A 167 4.93 1.07 -3.07
CA SER A 167 5.66 0.65 -1.87
C SER A 167 7.16 0.61 -2.08
N LEU A 168 7.90 0.90 -1.00
CA LEU A 168 9.32 0.66 -0.85
C LEU A 168 9.54 -0.12 0.44
N ASP A 169 10.17 -1.28 0.37
CA ASP A 169 10.37 -2.11 1.55
C ASP A 169 11.70 -2.87 1.55
N GLY A 170 12.17 -3.16 2.76
CA GLY A 170 13.29 -4.04 3.02
C GLY A 170 12.79 -5.40 3.49
N ARG A 171 13.33 -6.47 2.91
CA ARG A 171 12.95 -7.85 3.24
C ARG A 171 14.15 -8.65 3.70
N TYR A 172 13.96 -9.40 4.76
CA TYR A 172 14.81 -10.55 5.06
C TYR A 172 14.10 -11.81 4.59
N TYR A 173 14.76 -12.61 3.77
CA TYR A 173 14.22 -13.86 3.23
C TYR A 173 15.16 -15.01 3.55
N GLY A 174 14.63 -16.04 4.22
CA GLY A 174 15.37 -17.23 4.61
C GLY A 174 14.68 -18.49 4.14
N THR A 175 15.46 -19.56 4.00
CA THR A 175 14.91 -20.90 3.75
C THR A 175 15.58 -21.92 4.67
N SER A 176 14.90 -23.05 4.91
CA SER A 176 15.59 -24.25 5.40
C SER A 176 16.70 -24.64 4.42
N ASN A 177 17.79 -25.24 4.90
CA ASN A 177 18.99 -25.48 4.11
C ASN A 177 18.70 -26.26 2.80
N PRO A 178 18.80 -25.63 1.62
CA PRO A 178 18.69 -26.34 0.36
C PRO A 178 19.87 -27.29 0.16
N THR A 179 19.63 -28.38 -0.57
CA THR A 179 20.65 -29.38 -0.90
C THR A 179 20.83 -29.43 -2.42
N LEU A 180 22.08 -29.35 -2.86
CA LEU A 180 22.46 -29.45 -4.28
C LEU A 180 23.63 -30.42 -4.39
N ASN A 181 23.47 -31.52 -5.14
CA ASN A 181 24.51 -32.56 -5.29
C ASN A 181 25.10 -33.02 -3.93
N SER A 182 24.23 -33.29 -2.95
CA SER A 182 24.57 -33.71 -1.58
C SER A 182 25.30 -32.66 -0.72
N SER A 183 25.47 -31.43 -1.20
CA SER A 183 25.99 -30.30 -0.43
C SER A 183 24.85 -29.40 0.05
N SER A 184 24.76 -29.15 1.35
CA SER A 184 23.80 -28.22 1.94
C SER A 184 24.43 -26.85 2.21
N TRP A 185 23.68 -25.76 2.02
CA TRP A 185 24.15 -24.42 2.42
C TRP A 185 23.06 -23.63 3.16
N THR A 186 23.46 -22.57 3.84
CA THR A 186 22.52 -21.61 4.45
C THR A 186 22.09 -20.59 3.40
N ASN A 187 20.78 -20.44 3.19
CA ASN A 187 20.23 -19.51 2.22
C ASN A 187 19.45 -18.41 2.97
N ASN A 188 20.13 -17.29 3.17
CA ASN A 188 19.61 -16.10 3.84
C ASN A 188 19.85 -14.91 2.93
N ASN A 189 18.86 -14.05 2.77
CA ASN A 189 18.88 -12.96 1.82
C ASN A 189 18.41 -11.68 2.50
N PHE A 190 18.97 -10.57 2.07
CA PHE A 190 18.39 -9.26 2.27
C PHE A 190 18.01 -8.68 0.93
N SER A 191 16.86 -8.03 0.84
CA SER A 191 16.36 -7.44 -0.39
C SER A 191 15.79 -6.07 -0.15
N VAL A 192 15.81 -5.23 -1.19
CA VAL A 192 15.08 -3.97 -1.24
C VAL A 192 14.14 -4.03 -2.43
N MET A 193 12.87 -3.74 -2.21
CA MET A 193 11.79 -3.90 -3.19
C MET A 193 11.02 -2.61 -3.42
N LEU A 194 10.67 -2.39 -4.68
CA LEU A 194 9.66 -1.44 -5.10
C LEU A 194 8.44 -2.20 -5.61
N GLY A 195 7.24 -1.76 -5.20
CA GLY A 195 5.99 -2.38 -5.60
C GLY A 195 4.97 -1.36 -6.07
N VAL A 196 4.09 -1.79 -6.98
CA VAL A 196 2.89 -1.04 -7.38
C VAL A 196 1.69 -1.96 -7.19
N GLN A 197 0.67 -1.46 -6.51
CA GLN A 197 -0.54 -2.20 -6.15
C GLN A 197 -1.77 -1.45 -6.68
N LEU A 198 -2.73 -2.21 -7.21
CA LEU A 198 -4.03 -1.74 -7.66
C LEU A 198 -5.13 -2.40 -6.82
N LYS A 199 -5.89 -1.59 -6.09
CA LYS A 199 -6.97 -1.99 -5.19
C LYS A 199 -8.34 -1.84 -5.82
N PHE A 200 -9.14 -2.88 -5.74
CA PHE A 200 -10.52 -2.96 -6.24
C PHE A 200 -11.51 -2.74 -5.11
N GLY A 201 -12.61 -2.03 -5.39
CA GLY A 201 -13.81 -2.04 -4.55
C GLY A 201 -14.05 -0.81 -3.67
N GLU A 202 -13.43 0.34 -3.94
CA GLU A 202 -13.92 1.57 -3.31
C GLU A 202 -15.29 1.93 -3.91
N THR A 203 -16.35 1.77 -3.12
CA THR A 203 -17.66 2.28 -3.51
C THR A 203 -17.60 3.80 -3.36
N ALA A 204 -17.77 4.53 -4.45
CA ALA A 204 -17.81 5.99 -4.42
C ALA A 204 -18.81 6.43 -3.34
N ALA A 205 -18.36 7.24 -2.39
CA ALA A 205 -19.24 7.80 -1.38
C ALA A 205 -20.41 8.48 -2.09
N ALA A 206 -21.65 8.11 -1.75
CA ALA A 206 -22.82 8.74 -2.33
C ALA A 206 -22.69 10.26 -2.16
N PRO A 207 -22.96 11.07 -3.20
CA PRO A 207 -22.87 12.51 -3.07
C PRO A 207 -23.73 12.95 -1.87
N PRO A 208 -23.24 13.89 -1.05
CA PRO A 208 -23.98 14.33 0.13
C PRO A 208 -25.39 14.74 -0.29
N PRO A 209 -26.43 14.37 0.48
CA PRO A 209 -27.79 14.76 0.16
C PRO A 209 -27.84 16.29 -0.04
N PRO A 210 -28.59 16.79 -1.04
CA PRO A 210 -28.75 18.22 -1.24
C PRO A 210 -29.10 18.89 0.09
N PRO A 211 -28.55 20.08 0.39
CA PRO A 211 -28.91 20.82 1.59
C PRO A 211 -30.43 20.85 1.73
N ALA A 212 -30.96 20.47 2.88
CA ALA A 212 -32.40 20.51 3.13
C ALA A 212 -32.90 21.91 2.76
N GLN A 213 -33.83 21.99 1.79
CA GLN A 213 -34.42 23.29 1.45
C GLN A 213 -35.04 23.86 2.72
N PRO A 214 -34.77 25.14 3.07
CA PRO A 214 -35.39 25.76 4.23
C PRO A 214 -36.91 25.61 4.12
N ALA A 215 -37.54 24.99 5.14
CA ALA A 215 -38.98 24.90 5.19
C ALA A 215 -39.57 26.30 5.10
N ALA A 216 -40.47 26.54 4.14
CA ALA A 216 -41.14 27.83 4.02
C ALA A 216 -41.90 28.10 5.33
N PRO A 217 -41.77 29.30 5.93
CA PRO A 217 -42.50 29.62 7.15
C PRO A 217 -44.01 29.58 6.87
N SER A 218 -44.72 28.72 7.59
CA SER A 218 -46.18 28.67 7.60
C SER A 218 -46.72 29.62 8.66
N PHE A 219 -47.42 30.68 8.24
CA PHE A 219 -48.09 31.60 9.13
C PHE A 219 -49.54 31.16 9.33
N MET A 220 -49.92 30.79 10.55
CA MET A 220 -51.33 30.62 10.93
C MET A 220 -51.87 31.98 11.34
N VAL A 221 -52.92 32.44 10.67
CA VAL A 221 -53.60 33.70 10.98
C VAL A 221 -54.98 33.36 11.54
N PHE A 222 -55.23 33.76 12.79
CA PHE A 222 -56.55 33.64 13.41
C PHE A 222 -57.35 34.92 13.13
N PHE A 223 -58.62 34.75 12.76
CA PHE A 223 -59.57 35.85 12.62
C PHE A 223 -60.66 35.71 13.68
N ASP A 224 -61.04 36.82 14.32
CA ASP A 224 -62.11 36.88 15.33
C ASP A 224 -63.54 36.78 14.75
N TRP A 225 -63.70 36.58 13.44
CA TRP A 225 -64.95 36.77 12.72
C TRP A 225 -65.11 35.69 11.63
N ASP A 226 -66.37 35.32 11.37
CA ASP A 226 -66.82 34.15 10.59
C ASP A 226 -66.58 34.34 9.07
N ARG A 227 -65.33 34.58 8.68
CA ARG A 227 -64.89 34.75 7.28
C ARG A 227 -63.72 33.81 6.98
N SER A 228 -63.84 33.05 5.90
CA SER A 228 -62.85 32.04 5.49
C SER A 228 -62.15 32.35 4.17
N ASN A 229 -62.50 33.45 3.49
CA ASN A 229 -61.94 33.77 2.18
C ASN A 229 -60.75 34.73 2.31
N LEU A 230 -59.59 34.30 1.79
CA LEU A 230 -58.33 35.04 1.82
C LEU A 230 -57.82 35.24 0.39
N SER A 231 -57.48 36.48 0.05
CA SER A 231 -56.76 36.78 -1.20
C SER A 231 -55.37 37.31 -0.86
N VAL A 232 -54.36 36.75 -1.54
CA VAL A 232 -52.97 37.17 -1.42
C VAL A 232 -52.63 38.00 -2.65
N VAL A 233 -52.31 39.28 -2.45
CA VAL A 233 -51.92 40.18 -3.54
C VAL A 233 -50.49 40.68 -3.29
N GLY A 234 -49.57 40.36 -4.20
CA GLY A 234 -48.24 40.95 -4.22
C GLY A 234 -48.31 42.36 -4.79
N ARG A 235 -47.98 43.38 -3.99
CA ARG A 235 -48.05 44.79 -4.41
C ARG A 235 -46.80 45.29 -5.14
N GLY A 236 -45.63 44.67 -4.92
CA GLY A 236 -44.38 44.93 -5.65
C GLY A 236 -44.13 46.40 -6.01
N GLU A 237 -43.72 46.66 -7.26
CA GLU A 237 -43.53 48.00 -7.82
C GLU A 237 -44.85 48.72 -8.15
N ALA A 238 -45.98 47.99 -8.20
CA ALA A 238 -47.29 48.53 -8.50
C ALA A 238 -47.96 49.26 -7.30
N GLY A 239 -47.38 49.16 -6.10
CA GLY A 239 -47.96 49.70 -4.86
C GLY A 239 -46.93 49.90 -3.74
N LEU A 240 -45.95 50.78 -3.97
CA LEU A 240 -44.92 51.14 -2.99
C LEU A 240 -45.55 51.82 -1.76
N LEU A 241 -45.25 51.32 -0.55
CA LEU A 241 -45.66 51.95 0.71
C LEU A 241 -44.86 53.22 0.96
N VAL A 242 -43.57 53.16 0.65
CA VAL A 242 -42.65 54.29 0.67
C VAL A 242 -42.23 54.56 -0.76
N GLN A 243 -42.46 55.77 -1.25
CA GLN A 243 -42.08 56.14 -2.61
C GLN A 243 -40.55 56.10 -2.75
N THR A 244 -40.07 55.23 -3.64
CA THR A 244 -38.63 55.01 -3.86
C THR A 244 -38.33 55.03 -5.35
N GLY A 245 -37.16 55.54 -5.73
CA GLY A 245 -36.71 55.50 -7.12
C GLY A 245 -36.38 54.09 -7.61
N PRO A 246 -36.16 53.91 -8.93
CA PRO A 246 -35.77 52.63 -9.51
C PRO A 246 -34.51 52.05 -8.84
N ASN A 247 -34.47 50.74 -8.65
CA ASN A 247 -33.35 49.98 -8.04
C ASN A 247 -33.06 50.28 -6.55
N VAL A 248 -33.89 51.06 -5.87
CA VAL A 248 -33.77 51.29 -4.43
C VAL A 248 -34.40 50.13 -3.66
N ARG A 249 -33.60 49.48 -2.82
CA ARG A 249 -34.05 48.35 -2.00
C ARG A 249 -34.60 48.86 -0.67
N GLU A 250 -35.90 49.10 -0.62
CA GLU A 250 -36.61 49.46 0.60
C GLU A 250 -37.31 48.24 1.22
N PRO A 251 -36.92 47.80 2.44
CA PRO A 251 -37.52 46.65 3.11
C PRO A 251 -39.04 46.76 3.26
N GLN A 252 -39.58 47.95 3.53
CA GLN A 252 -41.03 48.13 3.70
C GLN A 252 -41.84 47.88 2.41
N ASN A 253 -41.20 47.96 1.24
CA ASN A 253 -41.83 47.68 -0.04
C ASN A 253 -41.87 46.18 -0.38
N ARG A 254 -41.16 45.32 0.36
CA ARG A 254 -41.19 43.85 0.24
C ARG A 254 -42.25 43.22 1.14
N ARG A 255 -43.46 43.77 1.10
CA ARG A 255 -44.57 43.31 1.92
C ARG A 255 -45.58 42.53 1.10
N VAL A 256 -46.29 41.64 1.80
CA VAL A 256 -47.49 40.98 1.30
C VAL A 256 -48.67 41.59 2.07
N GLU A 257 -49.66 42.09 1.37
CA GLU A 257 -50.91 42.54 1.98
C GLU A 257 -51.90 41.37 1.95
N ILE A 258 -52.42 41.00 3.12
CA ILE A 258 -53.49 40.03 3.24
C ILE A 258 -54.79 40.83 3.27
N VAL A 259 -55.61 40.66 2.24
CA VAL A 259 -56.91 41.34 2.15
C VAL A 259 -58.01 40.34 2.47
N ILE A 260 -58.77 40.66 3.51
CA ILE A 260 -59.98 39.92 3.90
C ILE A 260 -61.12 40.45 3.03
N GLN A 261 -61.77 39.57 2.29
CA GLN A 261 -62.96 39.91 1.48
C GLN A 261 -64.24 39.68 2.26
#